data_AF-Q46KN5-F1
#
_entry.id   AF-Q46KN5-F1
#
_cell.length_a   1.000
_cell.length_b   1.000
_cell.length_c   1.000
_cell.angle_alpha   90.00
_cell.angle_beta   90.00
_cell.angle_gamma   90.00
#
_symmetry.space_group_name_H-M   'P 1'
#
loop_
_entity.id
_entity.type
_entity.pdbx_description
1 polymer ?
#
loop_
_entity_poly.entity_id
_entity_poly.type
_entity_poly.pdbx_seq_one_letter_code
_entity_poly.pdbx_strand_id
1 'polypeptide(L)' 'MLIMSFVLRKLKILTFFFFLTLPFNLYSQAHMKGTFYSEQEAEKESFELGCIGIHKNQDKWLPCKNEKELHKKLRAN' A
#
# COMPACT_ATOMS: atom_id res chain seq x y z
N MET A 1 -26.32 -15.52 -42.35
CA MET A 1 -25.60 -16.14 -41.20
C MET A 1 -24.07 -16.09 -41.33
N LEU A 2 -23.49 -15.11 -42.06
CA LEU A 2 -22.03 -14.94 -42.18
C LEU A 2 -21.53 -13.61 -41.58
N ILE A 3 -22.40 -12.61 -41.48
CA ILE A 3 -22.07 -11.27 -40.94
C ILE A 3 -21.95 -11.32 -39.40
N MET A 4 -22.85 -12.03 -38.71
CA MET A 4 -22.83 -12.17 -37.25
C MET A 4 -21.57 -12.88 -36.73
N SER A 5 -21.06 -13.86 -37.47
CA SER A 5 -19.86 -14.62 -37.11
C SER A 5 -18.58 -13.77 -37.17
N PHE A 6 -18.54 -12.77 -38.07
CA PHE A 6 -17.39 -11.87 -38.21
C PHE A 6 -17.32 -10.87 -37.06
N VAL A 7 -18.48 -10.36 -36.63
CA VAL A 7 -18.62 -9.43 -35.49
C VAL A 7 -18.23 -10.12 -34.17
N LEU A 8 -18.70 -11.35 -33.96
CA LEU A 8 -18.37 -12.14 -32.76
C LEU A 8 -16.88 -12.57 -32.69
N ARG A 9 -16.21 -12.75 -33.83
CA ARG A 9 -14.78 -13.11 -33.89
C ARG A 9 -13.86 -11.93 -33.52
N LYS A 10 -14.25 -10.70 -33.87
CA LYS A 10 -13.56 -9.47 -33.46
C LYS A 10 -13.76 -9.16 -31.96
N LEU A 11 -14.91 -9.54 -31.41
CA LEU A 11 -15.25 -9.33 -29.99
C LEU A 11 -14.37 -10.15 -29.03
N LYS A 12 -14.00 -11.40 -29.39
CA LYS A 12 -13.08 -12.24 -28.60
C LYS A 12 -11.64 -11.72 -28.54
N ILE A 13 -11.20 -10.95 -29.54
CA ILE A 13 -9.87 -10.35 -29.57
C ILE A 13 -9.84 -9.10 -28.68
N LEU A 14 -10.98 -8.43 -28.50
CA LEU A 14 -11.09 -7.22 -27.70
C LEU A 14 -11.05 -7.48 -26.18
N THR A 15 -11.41 -8.68 -25.73
CA THR A 15 -11.39 -9.03 -24.29
C THR A 15 -9.99 -9.34 -23.75
N PHE A 16 -8.95 -9.43 -24.59
CA PHE A 16 -7.57 -9.67 -24.14
C PHE A 16 -6.85 -8.39 -23.72
N PHE A 17 -7.22 -7.23 -24.28
CA PHE A 17 -6.55 -5.95 -23.99
C PHE A 17 -7.10 -5.21 -22.76
N PHE A 18 -8.23 -5.64 -22.20
CA PHE A 18 -8.86 -4.95 -21.06
C PHE A 18 -8.14 -5.17 -19.72
N PHE A 19 -7.30 -6.20 -19.61
CA PHE A 19 -6.52 -6.47 -18.38
C PHE A 19 -5.20 -5.70 -18.31
N LEU A 20 -4.74 -5.10 -19.42
CA LEU A 20 -3.41 -4.47 -19.50
C LEU A 20 -3.37 -2.99 -19.08
N THR A 21 -4.53 -2.36 -18.85
CA THR A 21 -4.65 -0.92 -18.57
C THR A 21 -5.03 -0.60 -17.13
N LEU A 22 -5.15 -1.60 -16.25
CA LEU A 22 -5.36 -1.34 -14.83
C LEU A 22 -4.06 -0.76 -14.24
N PRO A 23 -4.06 0.52 -13.79
CA PRO A 23 -2.95 1.00 -12.98
C PRO A 23 -3.03 0.25 -11.65
N PHE A 24 -2.23 -0.81 -11.50
CA PHE A 24 -2.00 -1.48 -10.22
C PHE A 24 -1.18 -0.57 -9.30
N ASN A 25 -1.69 0.63 -9.00
CA ASN A 25 -1.33 1.35 -7.78
C ASN A 25 -2.25 0.86 -6.67
N LEU A 26 -2.19 -0.46 -6.40
CA LEU A 26 -2.63 -0.99 -5.12
C LEU A 26 -1.57 -0.56 -4.10
N TYR A 27 -1.60 0.72 -3.71
CA TYR A 27 -0.87 1.15 -2.52
C TYR A 27 -1.52 0.37 -1.38
N SER A 28 -0.87 -0.71 -0.97
CA SER A 28 -1.40 -1.64 0.01
C SER A 28 -1.73 -0.89 1.29
N GLN A 29 -3.02 -0.65 1.53
CA GLN A 29 -3.52 0.03 2.72
C GLN A 29 -3.09 -0.68 4.02
N ALA A 30 -2.67 -1.94 3.91
CA ALA A 30 -2.11 -2.76 4.97
C ALA A 30 -0.80 -2.21 5.59
N HIS A 31 -0.10 -1.28 4.94
CA HIS A 31 1.21 -0.75 5.41
C HIS A 31 1.18 0.66 6.00
N MET A 32 0.00 1.29 6.21
CA MET A 32 -0.04 2.66 6.71
C MET A 32 -0.05 2.79 8.25
N LYS A 33 -0.30 1.69 8.99
CA LYS A 33 -0.35 1.74 10.45
C LYS A 33 1.05 2.02 11.01
N GLY A 34 1.17 3.07 11.82
CA GLY A 34 2.46 3.54 12.34
C GLY A 34 3.26 4.42 11.36
N THR A 35 2.61 5.11 10.42
CA THR A 35 3.25 6.15 9.60
C THR A 35 2.58 7.51 9.84
N PHE A 36 3.40 8.54 10.04
CA PHE A 36 2.97 9.89 10.41
C PHE A 36 3.57 10.92 9.45
N TYR A 37 2.88 12.06 9.29
CA TYR A 37 3.39 13.18 8.50
C TYR A 37 4.27 14.11 9.31
N SER A 38 4.08 14.15 10.63
CA SER A 38 4.87 14.98 11.54
C SER A 38 5.76 14.14 12.45
N GLU A 39 6.91 14.72 12.79
CA GLU A 39 7.86 14.14 13.73
C GLU A 39 7.24 14.01 15.14
N GLN A 40 6.50 15.05 15.56
CA GLN A 40 5.86 15.12 16.87
C GLN A 40 4.78 14.04 17.06
N GLU A 41 3.96 13.75 16.03
CA GLU A 41 2.98 12.67 16.10
C GLU A 41 3.66 11.30 16.21
N ALA A 42 4.73 11.08 15.44
CA ALA A 42 5.50 9.84 15.53
C ALA A 42 6.17 9.67 16.89
N GLU A 43 6.66 10.76 17.49
CA GLU A 43 7.29 10.72 18.80
C GLU A 43 6.26 10.40 19.89
N LYS A 44 5.10 11.06 19.88
CA LYS A 44 3.98 10.75 20.77
C LYS A 44 3.57 9.29 20.67
N GLU A 45 3.36 8.78 19.45
CA GLU A 45 3.00 7.38 19.23
C GLU A 45 4.12 6.43 19.69
N SER A 46 5.40 6.84 19.56
CA SER A 46 6.52 6.03 20.05
C SER A 46 6.42 5.76 21.55
N PHE A 47 6.00 6.76 22.34
CA PHE A 47 5.77 6.59 23.78
C PHE A 47 4.59 5.66 24.05
N GLU A 48 3.49 5.80 23.30
CA GLU A 48 2.30 4.95 23.44
C GLU A 48 2.58 3.47 23.09
N LEU A 49 3.43 3.22 22.08
CA LEU A 49 3.88 1.87 21.69
C LEU A 49 5.01 1.30 22.57
N GLY A 50 5.54 2.11 23.50
CA GLY A 50 6.70 1.75 24.33
C GLY A 50 7.96 1.51 23.51
N CYS A 51 8.13 2.30 22.45
CA CYS A 51 9.32 2.35 21.61
C CYS A 51 10.27 3.46 22.04
N ILE A 52 11.54 3.32 21.67
CA ILE A 52 12.55 4.35 21.90
C ILE A 52 12.89 5.00 20.55
N GLY A 53 12.61 6.30 20.45
CA GLY A 53 12.89 7.12 19.29
C GLY A 53 11.94 6.91 18.11
N ILE A 54 12.27 7.60 17.03
CA ILE A 54 11.52 7.64 15.78
C ILE A 54 12.45 7.45 14.59
N HIS A 55 11.90 7.06 13.45
CA HIS A 55 12.65 6.84 12.22
C HIS A 55 11.96 7.50 11.03
N LYS A 56 12.72 8.28 10.25
CA LYS A 56 12.22 8.86 9.00
C LYS A 56 12.41 7.87 7.85
N ASN A 57 11.34 7.51 7.17
CA ASN A 57 11.35 6.73 5.94
C ASN A 57 10.73 7.58 4.81
N GLN A 58 11.57 8.00 3.86
CA GLN A 58 11.19 8.94 2.81
C GLN A 58 10.55 10.20 3.41
N ASP A 59 9.28 10.47 3.09
CA ASP A 59 8.52 11.65 3.54
C ASP A 59 7.64 11.35 4.77
N LYS A 60 7.84 10.21 5.41
CA LYS A 60 7.04 9.72 6.53
C LYS A 60 7.89 9.50 7.78
N TRP A 61 7.27 9.68 8.93
CA TRP A 61 7.83 9.36 10.23
C TRP A 61 7.21 8.09 10.79
N LEU A 62 8.04 7.20 11.30
CA LEU A 62 7.63 5.98 11.97
C LEU A 62 7.96 6.09 13.46
N PRO A 63 7.06 5.63 14.35
CA PRO A 63 7.41 5.43 15.75
C PRO A 63 8.33 4.22 15.83
N CYS A 64 9.30 4.23 16.74
CA CYS A 64 10.41 3.28 16.85
C CYS A 64 11.63 3.59 15.96
N LYS A 65 12.80 3.12 16.40
CA LYS A 65 14.10 3.35 15.75
C LYS A 65 14.23 2.79 14.31
N ASN A 66 13.39 1.83 13.92
CA ASN A 66 13.33 1.27 12.58
C ASN A 66 12.02 0.49 12.33
N GLU A 67 11.73 0.22 11.06
CA GLU A 67 10.53 -0.49 10.61
C GLU A 67 10.41 -1.91 11.20
N LYS A 68 11.54 -2.62 11.39
CA LYS A 68 11.55 -3.96 11.98
C LYS A 68 11.03 -3.95 13.42
N GLU A 69 11.45 -2.99 14.23
CA GLU A 69 10.99 -2.84 15.61
C GLU A 69 9.53 -2.39 15.66
N LEU A 70 9.13 -1.45 14.80
CA LEU A 70 7.74 -1.06 14.65
C LEU A 70 6.84 -2.26 14.36
N HIS A 71 7.21 -3.09 13.38
CA HIS A 71 6.47 -4.29 13.03
C HIS A 71 6.42 -5.32 14.17
N LYS A 72 7.43 -5.36 15.04
CA LYS A 72 7.39 -6.21 16.24
C LYS A 72 6.36 -5.69 17.24
N LYS A 73 6.31 -4.38 17.48
CA LYS A 73 5.38 -3.75 18.41
C LYS A 73 3.94 -3.79 17.93
N LEU A 74 3.68 -3.44 16.67
CA LEU A 74 2.33 -3.44 16.10
C LEU A 74 1.69 -4.83 16.05
N ARG A 75 2.47 -5.91 16.00
CA ARG A 75 1.97 -7.29 16.08
C ARG A 75 1.72 -7.76 17.51
N ALA A 76 2.39 -7.15 18.48
CA ALA A 76 2.28 -7.49 19.89
C ALA A 76 1.15 -6.72 20.60
N ASN A 77 0.60 -5.70 19.93
CA ASN A 77 -0.43 -4.80 20.43
C ASN A 77 -1.83 -5.21 19.94
#